data_AF-A0A7R8WX37-F1
#
_entry.id   AF-A0A7R8WX37-F1
#
_cell.length_a   1.000
_cell.length_b   1.000
_cell.length_c   1.000
_cell.angle_alpha   90.00
_cell.angle_beta   90.00
_cell.angle_gamma   90.00
#
_symmetry.space_group_name_H-M   'P 1'
#
loop_
_entity.id
_entity.type
_entity.pdbx_description
1 polymer ?
#
loop_
_entity_poly.entity_id
_entity_poly.type
_entity_poly.pdbx_seq_one_letter_code
_entity_poly.pdbx_strand_id
1 'polypeptide(L)'
;MFEGEQVWGERSRKFGVKVFELISFLTDVLKVEKVDAALDASVTYHDSCAGLRELGIQGQPRKLLNTVDGLTLKEMNNANVCCGFGGTFAVKYSDISNSIVSEKTENIEKAEADLLLAGDLGCLLNMAGKLRRQGAKTEVRHVAEVLAGMVDTPPIGGKA
;
A
#
# COMPACT_ATOMS: atom_id res chain seq x y z
N MET A 1 13.15 -4.64 -22.24
CA MET A 1 13.75 -5.98 -22.09
C MET A 1 13.67 -6.77 -23.40
N PHE A 2 12.49 -6.97 -24.02
CA PHE A 2 12.32 -7.75 -25.27
C PHE A 2 12.09 -6.88 -26.52
N GLU A 3 12.71 -5.71 -26.57
CA GLU A 3 12.55 -4.78 -27.68
C GLU A 3 13.29 -5.30 -28.92
N GLY A 4 12.64 -5.29 -30.08
CA GLY A 4 13.20 -5.85 -31.33
C GLY A 4 13.08 -7.38 -31.49
N GLU A 5 12.69 -8.12 -30.45
CA GLU A 5 12.50 -9.57 -30.53
C GLU A 5 11.08 -9.93 -31.02
N GLN A 6 10.97 -10.54 -32.20
CA GLN A 6 9.67 -10.81 -32.83
C GLN A 6 8.79 -11.75 -31.99
N VAL A 7 9.33 -12.90 -31.55
CA VAL A 7 8.57 -13.91 -30.79
C VAL A 7 8.33 -13.46 -29.34
N TRP A 8 9.38 -13.03 -28.65
CA TRP A 8 9.29 -12.69 -27.22
C TRP A 8 8.64 -11.34 -26.97
N GLY A 9 8.86 -10.36 -27.85
CA GLY A 9 8.21 -9.05 -27.77
C GLY A 9 6.69 -9.16 -27.94
N GLU A 10 6.20 -9.95 -28.90
CA GLU A 10 4.76 -10.16 -29.08
C GLU A 10 4.14 -10.87 -27.87
N ARG A 11 4.78 -11.94 -27.38
CA ARG A 11 4.32 -12.66 -26.19
C ARG A 11 4.29 -11.77 -24.95
N SER A 12 5.34 -10.97 -24.74
CA SER A 12 5.44 -10.04 -23.62
C SER A 12 4.33 -8.98 -23.67
N ARG A 13 4.07 -8.38 -24.83
CA ARG A 13 2.95 -7.42 -24.99
C ARG A 13 1.58 -8.06 -24.72
N LYS A 14 1.32 -9.24 -25.29
CA LYS A 14 0.07 -10.00 -25.07
C LYS A 14 -0.15 -10.39 -23.61
N PHE A 15 0.92 -10.63 -22.87
CA PHE A 15 0.87 -10.91 -21.44
C PHE A 15 0.67 -9.63 -20.63
N GLY A 16 1.43 -8.56 -20.91
CA GLY A 16 1.41 -7.31 -20.15
C GLY A 16 0.03 -6.66 -20.07
N VAL A 17 -0.76 -6.73 -21.14
CA VAL A 17 -2.15 -6.21 -21.15
C VAL A 17 -3.12 -7.00 -20.26
N LYS A 18 -2.68 -8.12 -19.67
CA LYS A 18 -3.45 -8.95 -18.74
C LYS A 18 -2.95 -8.82 -17.30
N VAL A 19 -1.90 -8.05 -17.06
CA VAL A 19 -1.32 -7.85 -15.74
C VAL A 19 -1.87 -6.55 -15.17
N PHE A 20 -2.52 -6.65 -14.02
CA PHE A 20 -3.12 -5.52 -13.34
C PHE A 20 -2.70 -5.52 -11.87
N GLU A 21 -2.59 -4.33 -11.30
CA GLU A 21 -2.57 -4.19 -9.85
C GLU A 21 -3.98 -4.45 -9.32
N LEU A 22 -4.09 -5.08 -8.14
CA LEU A 22 -5.33 -5.58 -7.59
C LEU A 22 -6.45 -4.53 -7.50
N ILE A 23 -6.17 -3.38 -6.89
CA ILE A 23 -7.17 -2.33 -6.67
C ILE A 23 -7.60 -1.69 -7.98
N SER A 24 -6.67 -1.44 -8.90
CA SER A 24 -7.00 -1.00 -10.26
C SER A 24 -7.84 -2.03 -11.01
N PHE A 25 -7.56 -3.33 -10.86
CA PHE A 25 -8.34 -4.38 -11.50
C PHE A 25 -9.78 -4.41 -10.97
N LEU A 26 -9.95 -4.38 -9.66
CA LEU A 26 -11.27 -4.38 -9.02
C LEU A 26 -12.10 -3.17 -9.46
N THR A 27 -11.51 -1.98 -9.47
CA THR A 27 -12.22 -0.73 -9.75
C THR A 27 -12.38 -0.44 -11.25
N ASP A 28 -11.30 -0.57 -12.03
CA ASP A 28 -11.24 -0.10 -13.41
C ASP A 28 -11.65 -1.19 -14.40
N VAL A 29 -11.44 -2.47 -14.09
CA VAL A 29 -11.83 -3.60 -14.97
C VAL A 29 -13.14 -4.23 -14.52
N LEU A 30 -13.21 -4.72 -13.28
CA LEU A 30 -14.41 -5.40 -12.76
C LEU A 30 -15.53 -4.44 -12.36
N LYS A 31 -15.25 -3.14 -12.28
CA LYS A 31 -16.23 -2.11 -11.90
C LYS A 31 -16.87 -2.36 -10.53
N VAL A 32 -16.09 -2.91 -9.59
CA VAL A 32 -16.52 -3.05 -8.20
C VAL A 32 -16.75 -1.64 -7.64
N GLU A 33 -17.96 -1.40 -7.15
CA GLU A 33 -18.35 -0.11 -6.56
C GLU A 33 -18.45 -0.17 -5.04
N LYS A 34 -18.65 -1.36 -4.47
CA LYS A 34 -18.78 -1.62 -3.04
C LYS A 34 -18.24 -2.99 -2.69
N VAL A 35 -17.67 -3.12 -1.49
CA VAL A 35 -17.33 -4.40 -0.86
C VAL A 35 -18.29 -4.74 0.28
N ASP A 36 -18.43 -6.03 0.57
CA ASP A 36 -19.17 -6.52 1.74
C ASP A 36 -18.17 -6.81 2.86
N ALA A 37 -17.65 -5.74 3.46
CA ALA A 37 -16.69 -5.79 4.56
C ALA A 37 -17.04 -4.73 5.60
N ALA A 38 -16.75 -5.04 6.87
CA ALA A 38 -16.94 -4.14 7.99
C ALA A 38 -15.65 -4.05 8.82
N LEU A 39 -15.30 -2.85 9.24
CA LEU A 39 -14.15 -2.55 10.08
C LEU A 39 -14.45 -1.28 10.89
N ASP A 40 -14.73 -1.43 12.18
CA ASP A 40 -14.88 -0.31 13.11
C ASP A 40 -13.50 0.20 13.55
N ALA A 41 -12.81 0.88 12.63
CA ALA A 41 -11.50 1.46 12.86
C ALA A 41 -11.22 2.63 11.91
N SER A 42 -10.30 3.49 12.32
CA SER A 42 -9.75 4.53 11.47
C SER A 42 -8.50 4.05 10.73
N VAL A 43 -8.37 4.43 9.47
CA VAL A 43 -7.26 4.00 8.61
C VAL A 43 -6.60 5.19 7.93
N THR A 44 -5.29 5.11 7.69
CA THR A 44 -4.56 6.01 6.80
C THR A 44 -3.97 5.22 5.64
N TYR A 45 -3.70 5.87 4.52
CA TYR A 45 -3.28 5.21 3.29
C TYR A 45 -1.96 5.76 2.75
N HIS A 46 -1.03 4.87 2.39
CA HIS A 46 0.20 5.23 1.70
C HIS A 46 0.11 4.95 0.19
N ASP A 47 0.27 6.01 -0.59
CA ASP A 47 0.41 5.93 -2.04
C ASP A 47 1.83 5.50 -2.40
N SER A 48 2.00 4.22 -2.72
CA SER A 48 3.32 3.66 -3.07
C SER A 48 3.84 4.26 -4.38
N CYS A 49 5.16 4.38 -4.51
CA CYS A 49 5.77 4.94 -5.73
C CYS A 49 5.37 4.14 -6.98
N ALA A 50 5.41 2.81 -6.91
CA ALA A 50 5.03 1.94 -8.02
C ALA A 50 3.53 2.05 -8.34
N GLY A 51 2.66 2.08 -7.33
CA GLY A 51 1.22 2.23 -7.55
C GLY A 51 0.87 3.60 -8.14
N LEU A 52 1.37 4.67 -7.54
CA LEU A 52 1.00 6.03 -7.93
C LEU A 52 1.71 6.48 -9.21
N ARG A 53 3.04 6.41 -9.28
CA ARG A 53 3.82 7.07 -10.34
C ARG A 53 3.87 6.25 -11.63
N GLU A 54 3.89 4.92 -11.53
CA GLU A 54 3.95 4.04 -12.70
C GLU A 54 2.55 3.63 -13.17
N LEU A 55 1.60 3.43 -12.24
CA LEU A 55 0.28 2.89 -12.55
C LEU A 55 -0.88 3.89 -12.36
N GLY A 56 -0.63 5.08 -11.82
CA GLY A 56 -1.67 6.10 -11.62
C GLY A 56 -2.73 5.76 -10.55
N ILE A 57 -2.40 4.85 -9.63
CA ILE A 57 -3.31 4.39 -8.59
C ILE A 57 -3.32 5.41 -7.45
N GLN A 58 -4.46 6.08 -7.29
CA GLN A 58 -4.64 7.10 -6.24
C GLN A 58 -6.07 7.12 -5.72
N GLY A 59 -7.05 7.31 -6.60
CA GLY A 59 -8.47 7.39 -6.22
C GLY A 59 -9.08 6.01 -5.95
N GLN A 60 -8.57 4.97 -6.61
CA GLN A 60 -9.10 3.61 -6.60
C GLN A 60 -9.14 3.01 -5.18
N PRO A 61 -8.08 3.09 -4.36
CA PRO A 61 -8.12 2.58 -2.99
C PRO A 61 -9.14 3.33 -2.12
N ARG A 62 -9.18 4.67 -2.19
CA ARG A 62 -10.17 5.46 -1.45
C ARG A 62 -11.60 5.12 -1.85
N LYS A 63 -11.86 4.91 -3.14
CA LYS A 63 -13.19 4.54 -3.64
C LYS A 63 -13.71 3.28 -2.93
N LEU A 64 -12.90 2.23 -2.86
CA LEU A 64 -13.31 0.98 -2.22
C LEU A 64 -13.33 1.08 -0.69
N LEU A 65 -12.32 1.71 -0.08
CA LEU A 65 -12.24 1.85 1.38
C LEU A 65 -13.42 2.64 1.95
N ASN A 66 -13.89 3.68 1.26
CA ASN A 66 -15.09 4.44 1.66
C ASN A 66 -16.40 3.63 1.61
N THR A 67 -16.37 2.40 1.12
CA THR A 67 -17.54 1.50 1.09
C THR A 67 -17.54 0.43 2.19
N VAL A 68 -16.44 0.32 2.93
CA VAL A 68 -16.30 -0.58 4.08
C VAL A 68 -17.10 -0.01 5.24
N ASP A 69 -17.98 -0.83 5.82
CA ASP A 69 -18.85 -0.39 6.92
C ASP A 69 -18.05 -0.10 8.19
N GLY A 70 -18.34 1.01 8.87
CA GLY A 70 -17.62 1.48 10.06
C GLY A 70 -16.22 2.09 9.83
N LEU A 71 -15.65 1.99 8.63
CA LEU A 71 -14.28 2.45 8.36
C LEU A 71 -14.22 3.98 8.22
N THR A 72 -13.28 4.61 8.92
CA THR A 72 -12.99 6.06 8.77
C THR A 72 -11.63 6.30 8.14
N LEU A 73 -11.58 6.90 6.94
CA LEU A 73 -10.32 7.24 6.27
C LEU A 73 -9.77 8.59 6.78
N LYS A 74 -8.60 8.57 7.43
CA LYS A 74 -7.81 9.72 7.88
C LYS A 74 -6.54 9.85 7.04
N GLU A 75 -6.54 10.76 6.07
CA GLU A 75 -5.37 10.97 5.20
C GLU A 75 -4.18 11.54 5.99
N MET A 76 -3.02 10.90 5.86
CA MET A 76 -1.77 11.42 6.42
C MET A 76 -1.21 12.56 5.55
N ASN A 77 -0.45 13.45 6.18
CA ASN A 77 0.38 14.38 5.43
C ASN A 77 1.41 13.62 4.56
N ASN A 78 1.65 14.10 3.35
CA ASN A 78 2.66 13.53 2.45
C ASN A 78 2.43 12.04 2.15
N ALA A 79 1.17 11.59 2.01
CA ALA A 79 0.80 10.20 1.69
C ALA A 79 1.53 9.64 0.45
N ASN A 80 1.81 10.49 -0.54
CA ASN A 80 2.49 10.20 -1.81
C ASN A 80 4.03 10.32 -1.80
N VAL A 81 4.63 10.69 -0.66
CA VAL A 81 6.09 10.69 -0.50
C VAL A 81 6.58 9.27 -0.26
N CYS A 82 7.73 8.93 -0.83
CA CYS A 82 8.35 7.60 -0.74
C CYS A 82 8.49 7.12 0.71
N CYS A 83 8.33 5.82 0.95
CA CYS A 83 8.54 5.21 2.28
C CYS A 83 10.02 4.96 2.62
N GLY A 84 10.93 5.13 1.67
CA GLY A 84 12.37 4.91 1.85
C GLY A 84 12.90 3.51 1.56
N PHE A 85 12.07 2.54 1.15
CA PHE A 85 12.53 1.15 0.94
C PHE A 85 13.39 0.99 -0.32
N GLY A 86 12.86 1.25 -1.52
CA GLY A 86 13.61 1.29 -2.78
C GLY A 86 14.49 0.06 -3.11
N GLY A 87 14.27 -1.10 -2.47
CA GLY A 87 15.08 -2.30 -2.64
C GLY A 87 16.56 -2.09 -2.26
N THR A 88 17.45 -2.11 -3.26
CA THR A 88 18.90 -1.94 -3.01
C THR A 88 19.26 -0.58 -2.43
N PHE A 89 18.41 0.44 -2.63
CA PHE A 89 18.58 1.76 -2.04
C PHE A 89 18.65 1.70 -0.50
N ALA A 90 17.70 1.02 0.17
CA ALA A 90 17.71 0.90 1.63
C ALA A 90 18.93 0.17 2.17
N VAL A 91 19.52 -0.73 1.39
CA VAL A 91 20.74 -1.47 1.80
C VAL A 91 21.99 -0.62 1.59
N LYS A 92 22.09 0.08 0.45
CA LYS A 92 23.28 0.87 0.11
C LYS A 92 23.35 2.21 0.86
N TYR A 93 22.20 2.79 1.16
CA TYR A 93 22.06 4.11 1.77
C TYR A 93 21.14 4.03 2.98
N SER A 94 21.48 3.15 3.92
CA SER A 94 20.66 2.85 5.11
C SER A 94 20.31 4.08 5.93
N ASP A 95 21.23 5.03 6.08
CA ASP A 95 20.99 6.24 6.89
C ASP A 95 19.96 7.15 6.22
N ILE A 96 20.04 7.31 4.89
CA ILE A 96 19.09 8.10 4.11
C ILE A 96 17.73 7.43 4.12
N SER A 97 17.68 6.12 3.87
CA SER A 97 16.47 5.32 3.94
C SER A 97 15.80 5.42 5.31
N ASN A 98 16.59 5.33 6.39
CA ASN A 98 16.11 5.45 7.75
C ASN A 98 15.57 6.85 8.05
N SER A 99 16.19 7.91 7.52
CA SER A 99 15.67 9.28 7.64
C SER A 99 14.31 9.41 6.96
N ILE A 100 14.18 8.92 5.72
CA ILE A 100 12.93 8.97 4.95
C ILE A 100 11.80 8.21 5.67
N VAL A 101 12.05 6.97 6.11
CA VAL A 101 11.02 6.19 6.80
C VAL A 101 10.67 6.78 8.17
N SER A 102 11.61 7.47 8.84
CA SER A 102 11.31 8.16 10.11
C SER A 102 10.31 9.30 9.90
N GLU A 103 10.53 10.16 8.90
CA GLU A 103 9.58 11.22 8.57
C GLU A 103 8.21 10.64 8.15
N LYS A 104 8.22 9.54 7.39
CA LYS A 104 7.01 8.84 7.01
C LYS A 104 6.23 8.33 8.23
N THR A 105 6.88 7.68 9.19
CA THR A 105 6.18 7.17 10.39
C THR A 105 5.70 8.28 11.31
N GLU A 106 6.38 9.43 11.36
CA GLU A 106 5.84 10.61 12.05
C GLU A 106 4.54 11.11 11.42
N ASN A 107 4.43 11.13 10.09
CA ASN A 107 3.19 11.53 9.42
C ASN A 107 2.07 10.50 9.62
N ILE A 108 2.41 9.20 9.68
CA ILE A 108 1.45 8.14 10.00
C ILE A 108 0.89 8.33 11.41
N GLU A 109 1.75 8.52 12.42
CA GLU A 109 1.29 8.71 13.80
C GLU A 109 0.48 10.01 13.96
N LYS A 110 0.85 11.09 13.28
CA LYS A 110 0.10 12.36 13.26
C LYS A 110 -1.27 12.25 12.60
N ALA A 111 -1.51 11.24 11.77
CA ALA A 111 -2.83 10.99 11.20
C ALA A 111 -3.81 10.41 12.24
N GLU A 112 -3.31 9.94 13.39
CA GLU A 112 -4.10 9.35 14.47
C GLU A 112 -5.05 8.25 13.97
N ALA A 113 -4.56 7.42 13.04
CA ALA A 113 -5.28 6.28 12.50
C ALA A 113 -4.89 4.99 13.21
N ASP A 114 -5.84 4.07 13.38
CA ASP A 114 -5.59 2.77 13.99
C ASP A 114 -4.77 1.86 13.06
N LEU A 115 -4.99 1.97 11.75
CA LEU A 115 -4.31 1.18 10.72
C LEU A 115 -3.62 2.05 9.66
N LEU A 116 -2.46 1.58 9.20
CA LEU A 116 -1.81 1.99 7.96
C LEU A 116 -2.06 0.95 6.87
N LEU A 117 -2.62 1.40 5.74
CA LEU A 117 -2.89 0.58 4.56
C LEU A 117 -2.02 1.01 3.37
N ALA A 118 -1.68 0.06 2.51
CA ALA A 118 -1.09 0.31 1.19
C ALA A 118 -1.28 -0.91 0.27
N GLY A 119 -1.02 -0.73 -1.02
CA GLY A 119 -0.99 -1.81 -2.02
C GLY A 119 0.39 -2.43 -2.28
N ASP A 120 1.46 -1.93 -1.65
CA ASP A 120 2.83 -2.43 -1.86
C ASP A 120 3.41 -3.04 -0.56
N LEU A 121 3.69 -4.33 -0.59
CA LEU A 121 4.23 -5.06 0.56
C LEU A 121 5.63 -4.60 0.96
N GLY A 122 6.47 -4.18 0.02
CA GLY A 122 7.80 -3.66 0.34
C GLY A 122 7.73 -2.37 1.16
N CYS A 123 6.83 -1.46 0.78
CA CYS A 123 6.51 -0.27 1.54
C CYS A 123 5.99 -0.63 2.94
N LEU A 124 5.01 -1.53 3.04
CA LEU A 124 4.40 -1.93 4.30
C LEU A 124 5.41 -2.57 5.26
N LEU A 125 6.25 -3.49 4.78
CA LEU A 125 7.28 -4.14 5.60
C LEU A 125 8.29 -3.12 6.16
N ASN A 126 8.70 -2.14 5.36
CA ASN A 126 9.63 -1.10 5.80
C ASN A 126 9.01 -0.21 6.90
N MET A 127 7.79 0.27 6.68
CA MET A 127 7.08 1.14 7.61
C MET A 127 6.69 0.39 8.90
N ALA A 128 6.17 -0.83 8.79
CA ALA A 128 5.84 -1.69 9.93
C ALA A 128 7.06 -1.95 10.81
N GLY A 129 8.21 -2.28 10.20
CA GLY A 129 9.45 -2.48 10.93
C GLY A 129 9.90 -1.23 11.71
N LYS A 130 9.73 -0.05 11.13
CA LYS A 130 10.07 1.23 11.78
C LYS A 130 9.10 1.58 12.89
N LEU A 131 7.79 1.54 12.63
CA LEU A 131 6.72 1.77 13.61
C LEU A 131 6.89 0.87 14.85
N ARG A 132 7.14 -0.42 14.62
CA ARG A 132 7.37 -1.37 15.72
C ARG A 132 8.58 -1.02 16.58
N ARG A 133 9.69 -0.59 15.97
CA ARG A 133 10.89 -0.14 16.72
C ARG A 133 10.65 1.15 17.49
N GLN A 134 9.70 1.97 17.04
CA GLN A 134 9.26 3.18 17.74
C GLN A 134 8.21 2.91 18.83
N GLY A 135 7.72 1.66 18.95
CA GLY A 135 6.66 1.31 19.90
C GLY A 135 5.29 1.86 19.52
N ALA A 136 5.08 2.20 18.25
CA ALA A 136 3.80 2.66 17.74
C ALA A 136 2.71 1.58 17.88
N LYS A 137 1.47 2.03 18.08
CA LYS A 137 0.30 1.14 18.17
C LYS A 137 -0.37 0.91 16.82
N THR A 138 -0.12 1.77 15.84
CA THR A 138 -0.68 1.70 14.49
C THR A 138 -0.37 0.33 13.86
N GLU A 139 -1.43 -0.40 13.49
CA GLU A 139 -1.29 -1.67 12.79
C GLU A 139 -0.99 -1.43 11.31
N VAL A 140 -0.17 -2.28 10.69
CA VAL A 140 0.14 -2.18 9.26
C VAL A 140 -0.46 -3.36 8.54
N ARG A 141 -1.31 -3.11 7.53
CA ARG A 141 -2.00 -4.14 6.76
C ARG A 141 -2.00 -3.83 5.28
N HIS A 142 -2.09 -4.87 4.47
CA HIS A 142 -2.35 -4.71 3.05
C HIS A 142 -3.81 -4.33 2.84
N VAL A 143 -4.09 -3.42 1.90
CA VAL A 143 -5.46 -2.97 1.60
C VAL A 143 -6.42 -4.11 1.27
N ALA A 144 -5.91 -5.18 0.64
CA ALA A 144 -6.69 -6.36 0.32
C ALA A 144 -7.29 -7.07 1.54
N GLU A 145 -6.58 -7.08 2.68
CA GLU A 145 -7.07 -7.71 3.92
C GLU A 145 -8.34 -7.02 4.40
N VAL A 146 -8.33 -5.69 4.42
CA VAL A 146 -9.48 -4.88 4.83
C VAL A 146 -10.65 -5.02 3.85
N LEU A 147 -10.37 -4.99 2.55
CA LEU A 147 -11.42 -5.16 1.53
C LEU A 147 -12.04 -6.57 1.52
N ALA A 148 -11.32 -7.57 2.02
CA ALA A 148 -11.81 -8.94 2.17
C ALA A 148 -12.43 -9.21 3.56
N GLY A 149 -12.39 -8.26 4.50
CA GLY A 149 -12.84 -8.46 5.88
C GLY A 149 -11.95 -9.42 6.69
N MET A 150 -10.70 -9.64 6.26
CA MET A 150 -9.76 -10.61 6.86
C MET A 150 -8.74 -9.91 7.77
N VAL A 151 -9.23 -9.31 8.86
CA VAL A 151 -8.40 -8.56 9.83
C VAL A 151 -8.16 -9.32 11.14
N ASP A 152 -8.62 -10.56 11.23
CA ASP A 152 -8.52 -11.45 12.39
C ASP A 152 -7.13 -12.09 12.56
N THR A 153 -6.29 -12.01 11.53
CA THR A 153 -4.90 -12.45 11.60
C THR A 153 -3.96 -11.34 12.10
N PRO A 154 -2.78 -11.70 12.68
CA PRO A 154 -1.80 -10.70 13.08
C PRO A 154 -1.42 -9.74 11.94
N PRO A 155 -1.29 -8.43 12.21
CA PRO A 155 -0.87 -7.45 11.21
C PRO A 155 0.60 -7.64 10.82
N ILE A 156 1.04 -6.96 9.76
CA ILE A 156 2.43 -7.01 9.30
C ILE A 156 3.36 -6.52 10.42
N GLY A 157 4.24 -7.40 10.89
CA GLY A 157 5.18 -7.09 11.98
C GLY A 157 4.60 -7.27 13.39
N GLY A 158 3.32 -7.62 13.52
CA GLY A 158 2.66 -8.00 14.77
C GLY A 158 3.19 -9.30 15.36
N LYS A 159 2.95 -9.53 16.66
CA LYS A 159 3.26 -10.83 17.30
C LYS A 159 2.10 -11.80 17.05
N ALA A 160 2.44 -13.05 16.75
CA ALA A 160 1.50 -14.17 16.70
C ALA A 160 1.12 -14.63 18.11
#